data_AF-A0A925VVK7-F1
#
_entry.id   AF-A0A925VVK7-F1
#
_cell.length_a   1.000
_cell.length_b   1.000
_cell.length_c   1.000
_cell.angle_alpha   90.00
_cell.angle_beta   90.00
_cell.angle_gamma   90.00
#
_symmetry.space_group_name_H-M   'P 1'
#
loop_
_entity.id
_entity.type
_entity.pdbx_description
1 polymer ?
#
loop_
_entity_poly.entity_id
_entity_poly.type
_entity_poly.pdbx_seq_one_letter_code
_entity_poly.pdbx_strand_id
1 'polypeptide(L)'
;MLNTSRPRIGFLTSTDPLDRRSWSGVHFSIFHAVERNLGSVTALGPVPMVWPLRIGDNLNRRVIVPLTGKRYQYSWSVPMAWLYARRFAHLLRQQPFD
;
A
#
# COMPACT_ATOMS: atom_id res chain seq x y z
N MET A 1 -21.49 19.85 -22.26
CA MET A 1 -20.34 20.52 -21.61
C MET A 1 -19.56 19.43 -20.87
N LEU A 2 -18.39 19.04 -21.36
CA LEU A 2 -17.52 18.09 -20.66
C LEU A 2 -16.96 18.80 -19.44
N ASN A 3 -17.10 18.20 -18.26
CA ASN A 3 -16.65 18.77 -17.00
C ASN A 3 -15.12 19.00 -17.05
N THR A 4 -14.68 20.25 -17.03
CA THR A 4 -13.26 20.67 -17.19
C THR A 4 -12.46 20.61 -15.89
N SER A 5 -13.03 20.10 -14.80
CA SER A 5 -12.29 19.89 -13.56
C SER A 5 -11.29 18.74 -13.73
N ARG A 6 -9.99 19.02 -13.57
CA ARG A 6 -8.96 17.98 -13.56
C ARG A 6 -9.27 16.94 -12.45
N PRO A 7 -9.20 15.63 -12.74
CA PRO A 7 -9.54 14.61 -11.78
C PRO A 7 -8.57 14.61 -10.60
N ARG A 8 -9.09 14.38 -9.39
CA ARG A 8 -8.31 14.23 -8.16
C ARG A 8 -7.96 12.76 -7.98
N ILE A 9 -6.73 12.39 -8.33
CA ILE A 9 -6.30 10.99 -8.38
C ILE A 9 -5.56 10.62 -7.10
N GLY A 10 -6.00 9.55 -6.43
CA GLY A 10 -5.27 8.91 -5.33
C GLY A 10 -4.42 7.74 -5.82
N PHE A 11 -3.11 7.77 -5.58
CA PHE A 11 -2.19 6.68 -5.94
C PHE A 11 -1.97 5.74 -4.77
N LEU A 12 -2.54 4.54 -4.87
CA LEU A 12 -2.52 3.54 -3.81
C LEU A 12 -1.41 2.51 -4.04
N THR A 13 -0.54 2.35 -3.04
CA THR A 13 0.59 1.43 -3.15
C THR A 13 1.07 0.91 -1.79
N SER A 14 1.63 -0.29 -1.79
CA SER A 14 2.23 -0.96 -0.63
C SER A 14 3.63 -0.46 -0.28
N THR A 15 4.34 0.19 -1.20
CA THR A 15 5.68 0.76 -0.96
C THR A 15 5.70 2.25 -1.28
N ASP A 16 6.74 2.97 -0.86
CA ASP A 16 6.77 4.42 -1.02
C ASP A 16 6.88 4.81 -2.50
N PRO A 17 5.85 5.45 -3.09
CA PRO A 17 5.89 5.90 -4.48
C PRO A 17 6.72 7.17 -4.66
N LEU A 18 7.10 7.86 -3.59
CA LEU A 18 7.92 9.07 -3.64
C LEU A 18 9.42 8.74 -3.49
N ASP A 19 9.75 7.51 -3.09
CA ASP A 19 11.12 7.02 -2.98
C ASP A 19 11.49 6.09 -4.14
N ARG A 20 12.42 6.53 -4.98
CA ARG A 20 12.97 5.75 -6.10
C ARG A 20 13.70 4.48 -5.64
N ARG A 21 14.14 4.39 -4.39
CA ARG A 21 14.82 3.21 -3.83
C ARG A 21 13.84 2.11 -3.41
N SER A 22 12.56 2.42 -3.29
CA SER A 22 11.52 1.46 -2.93
C SER A 22 11.15 0.56 -4.12
N TRP A 23 11.18 -0.77 -3.92
CA TRP A 23 10.72 -1.83 -4.84
C TRP A 23 11.07 -1.54 -6.32
N SER A 24 12.39 -1.52 -6.58
CA SER A 24 13.05 -1.24 -7.88
C SER A 24 12.71 0.11 -8.55
N GLY A 25 12.01 1.01 -7.86
CA GLY A 25 11.61 2.32 -8.39
C GLY A 25 10.39 2.26 -9.31
N VAL A 26 9.73 1.11 -9.45
CA VAL A 26 8.57 0.95 -10.34
C VAL A 26 7.42 1.85 -9.90
N HIS A 27 7.09 1.86 -8.61
CA HIS A 27 6.02 2.73 -8.10
C HIS A 27 6.33 4.22 -8.26
N PHE A 28 7.59 4.59 -8.12
CA PHE A 28 8.07 5.95 -8.40
C PHE A 28 7.87 6.33 -9.86
N SER A 29 8.26 5.46 -10.79
CA SER A 29 8.06 5.68 -12.22
C SER A 29 6.58 5.77 -12.60
N ILE A 30 5.73 4.90 -12.05
CA ILE A 30 4.29 4.93 -12.31
C ILE A 30 3.67 6.21 -11.73
N PHE A 31 3.97 6.55 -10.48
CA PHE A 31 3.45 7.75 -9.83
C PHE A 31 3.73 9.01 -10.66
N HIS A 32 4.99 9.21 -11.06
CA HIS A 32 5.36 10.35 -11.88
C HIS A 32 4.82 10.29 -13.31
N ALA A 33 4.64 9.09 -13.88
CA ALA A 33 3.98 8.97 -15.18
C ALA A 33 2.52 9.42 -15.11
N VAL A 34 1.78 8.99 -14.07
CA VAL A 34 0.39 9.43 -13.83
C VAL A 34 0.35 10.94 -13.58
N GLU A 35 1.26 11.46 -12.75
CA GLU A 35 1.34 12.89 -12.42
C GLU A 35 1.54 13.76 -13.68
N ARG A 36 2.47 13.35 -14.56
CA ARG A 36 2.76 14.10 -15.80
C ARG A 36 1.61 14.07 -16.81
N ASN A 37 0.87 12.97 -16.89
CA ASN A 37 -0.15 12.77 -17.93
C ASN A 37 -1.56 13.18 -17.48
N LEU A 38 -1.88 13.00 -16.19
CA LEU A 38 -3.24 13.17 -15.67
C LEU A 38 -3.37 14.33 -14.67
N GLY A 39 -2.25 14.93 -14.24
CA GLY A 39 -2.23 16.10 -13.37
C GLY A 39 -1.89 15.77 -11.93
N SER A 40 -2.52 16.46 -10.96
CA SER A 40 -2.15 16.29 -9.55
C SER A 40 -2.57 14.91 -9.03
N VAL A 41 -1.61 14.17 -8.49
CA VAL A 41 -1.79 12.84 -7.91
C VAL A 41 -1.36 12.86 -6.45
N THR A 42 -2.20 12.35 -5.55
CA THR A 42 -1.85 12.22 -4.13
C THR A 42 -1.37 10.82 -3.83
N ALA A 43 -0.15 10.69 -3.30
CA ALA A 43 0.34 9.42 -2.79
C ALA A 43 -0.41 9.02 -1.51
N LEU A 44 -1.11 7.88 -1.54
CA LEU A 44 -1.80 7.32 -0.37
C LEU A 44 -0.95 6.26 0.35
N GLY A 45 0.18 5.86 -0.25
CA GLY A 45 1.16 4.94 0.31
C GLY A 45 2.50 5.62 0.62
N PRO A 46 3.39 4.97 1.39
CA PRO A 46 3.22 3.62 1.94
C PRO A 46 2.43 3.63 3.25
N VAL A 47 1.64 2.58 3.47
CA VAL A 47 1.10 2.34 4.81
C VAL A 47 2.15 1.61 5.64
N PRO A 48 2.63 2.16 6.76
CA PRO A 48 3.62 1.49 7.60
C PRO A 48 2.99 0.27 8.27
N MET A 49 3.22 -0.90 7.69
CA MET A 49 2.75 -2.20 8.18
C MET A 49 3.78 -2.94 9.04
N VAL A 50 4.78 -2.22 9.55
CA VAL A 50 5.91 -2.76 10.32
C VAL A 50 5.43 -3.58 11.52
N TRP A 51 4.49 -3.05 12.30
CA TRP A 51 4.00 -3.72 13.51
C TRP A 51 3.19 -5.00 13.22
N PRO A 52 2.17 -4.99 12.35
CA PRO A 52 1.44 -6.21 11.98
C PRO A 52 2.34 -7.31 11.42
N LEU A 53 3.28 -6.96 10.53
CA LEU A 53 4.23 -7.90 9.95
C LEU A 53 5.14 -8.49 11.04
N ARG A 54 5.66 -7.65 11.95
CA ARG A 54 6.52 -8.12 13.05
C ARG A 54 5.79 -9.05 14.02
N ILE A 55 4.50 -8.83 14.26
CA ILE A 55 3.67 -9.73 15.07
C ILE A 55 3.48 -11.07 14.34
N GLY A 56 3.15 -11.03 13.04
CA GLY A 56 3.03 -12.22 12.21
C GLY A 56 4.31 -13.05 12.18
N ASP A 57 5.47 -12.40 11.98
CA ASP A 57 6.78 -13.07 11.98
C ASP A 57 7.12 -13.70 13.33
N ASN A 58 6.79 -13.02 14.44
CA ASN A 58 7.03 -13.56 15.77
C ASN A 58 6.14 -14.78 16.04
N LEU A 59 4.87 -14.74 15.61
CA LEU A 59 3.96 -15.89 15.68
C LEU A 59 4.45 -17.04 14.80
N ASN A 60 4.96 -16.74 13.60
CA ASN A 60 5.58 -17.73 12.72
C ASN A 60 6.70 -18.46 13.43
N ARG A 61 7.64 -17.70 14.01
CA ARG A 61 8.85 -18.22 14.63
C ARG A 61 8.56 -19.01 15.91
N ARG A 62 7.60 -18.54 16.72
CA ARG A 62 7.31 -19.14 18.04
C ARG A 62 6.28 -20.26 18.01
N VAL A 63 5.40 -20.27 17.01
CA VAL A 63 4.24 -21.19 17.00
C VAL A 63 4.20 -22.00 15.72
N ILE A 64 4.16 -21.37 14.55
CA ILE A 64 3.92 -22.10 13.29
C ILE A 64 5.11 -22.98 12.89
N VAL A 65 6.31 -22.42 12.85
CA VAL A 65 7.53 -23.17 12.48
C VAL A 65 7.78 -24.36 13.42
N PRO A 66 7.72 -24.25 14.76
CA PRO A 66 7.93 -25.41 15.62
C PRO A 66 6.82 -26.47 15.51
N LEU A 67 5.59 -26.08 15.17
CA LEU A 67 4.47 -27.03 15.06
C LEU A 67 4.35 -27.69 13.67
N THR A 68 4.69 -26.96 12.60
CA THR A 68 4.43 -27.40 11.21
C THR A 68 5.70 -27.57 10.38
N GLY A 69 6.85 -27.08 10.86
CA GLY A 69 8.10 -27.03 10.10
C GLY A 69 8.09 -26.05 8.92
N LYS A 70 6.98 -25.34 8.67
CA LYS A 70 6.80 -24.48 7.49
C LYS A 70 6.83 -23.01 7.86
N ARG A 71 7.41 -22.18 6.98
CA ARG A 71 7.37 -20.71 7.09
C ARG A 71 6.13 -20.19 6.39
N TYR A 72 5.23 -19.55 7.13
CA TYR A 72 4.08 -18.86 6.54
C TYR A 72 4.44 -17.41 6.18
N GLN A 73 4.07 -16.96 4.98
CA GLN A 73 4.33 -15.60 4.51
C GLN A 73 3.13 -14.69 4.79
N TYR A 74 3.16 -14.02 5.95
CA TYR A 74 2.03 -13.21 6.46
C TYR A 74 1.67 -12.00 5.60
N SER A 75 2.61 -11.51 4.80
CA SER A 75 2.37 -10.39 3.88
C SER A 75 1.22 -10.63 2.91
N TRP A 76 0.88 -11.91 2.63
CA TRP A 76 -0.17 -12.31 1.69
C TRP A 76 -1.41 -12.88 2.39
N SER A 77 -1.47 -12.78 3.71
CA SER A 77 -2.59 -13.33 4.47
C SER A 77 -3.86 -12.47 4.30
N VAL A 78 -5.03 -13.11 4.29
CA VAL A 78 -6.34 -12.43 4.23
C VAL A 78 -6.51 -11.37 5.33
N PRO A 79 -6.09 -11.62 6.60
CA PRO A 79 -6.15 -10.59 7.64
C PRO A 79 -5.31 -9.36 7.30
N MET A 80 -4.15 -9.56 6.66
CA MET A 80 -3.29 -8.47 6.25
C MET A 80 -3.91 -7.64 5.13
N ALA A 81 -4.51 -8.29 4.13
CA ALA A 81 -5.26 -7.62 3.08
C ALA A 81 -6.42 -6.79 3.64
N TRP A 82 -7.15 -7.34 4.63
CA TRP A 82 -8.22 -6.63 5.31
C TRP A 82 -7.72 -5.42 6.11
N LEU A 83 -6.55 -5.53 6.76
CA LEU A 83 -5.93 -4.41 7.46
C LEU A 83 -5.54 -3.29 6.50
N TYR A 84 -4.96 -3.63 5.35
CA TYR A 84 -4.69 -2.68 4.27
C TYR A 84 -5.98 -2.00 3.79
N ALA A 85 -7.02 -2.79 3.50
CA ALA A 85 -8.31 -2.26 3.05
C ALA A 85 -8.91 -1.27 4.05
N ARG A 86 -8.89 -1.59 5.37
CA ARG A 86 -9.36 -0.67 6.41
C ARG A 86 -8.55 0.61 6.48
N ARG A 87 -7.22 0.53 6.36
CA ARG A 87 -6.37 1.72 6.42
C ARG A 87 -6.58 2.61 5.21
N PHE A 88 -6.61 2.04 4.01
CA PHE A 88 -6.84 2.81 2.79
C PHE A 88 -8.26 3.36 2.73
N ALA A 89 -9.27 2.62 3.18
CA ALA A 89 -10.63 3.14 3.32
C ALA A 89 -10.68 4.36 4.25
N HIS A 90 -9.87 4.39 5.30
CA HIS A 90 -9.76 5.58 6.16
C HIS A 90 -9.11 6.76 5.42
N LEU A 91 -8.02 6.54 4.69
CA LEU A 91 -7.34 7.58 3.92
C LEU A 91 -8.23 8.15 2.81
N LEU A 92 -8.98 7.29 2.11
CA LEU A 92 -9.93 7.68 1.08
C LEU A 92 -11.10 8.52 1.62
N ARG A 93 -11.40 8.45 2.92
CA ARG A 93 -12.41 9.31 3.55
C ARG A 93 -11.88 10.69 3.93
N GLN A 94 -10.57 10.85 4.08
CA GLN A 94 -9.96 12.12 4.50
C GLN A 94 -9.80 13.11 3.35
N GLN A 95 -9.82 12.64 2.11
CA GLN A 95 -9.64 13.47 0.93
C GLN A 95 -10.65 13.09 -0.15
N PRO A 96 -11.25 14.07 -0.85
CA PRO A 96 -12.09 13.79 -1.99
C PRO A 96 -11.21 13.41 -3.18
N PHE A 97 -11.44 12.21 -3.69
CA PHE A 97 -10.88 11.68 -4.94
C PHE A 97 -12.03 11.39 -5.89
N ASP A 98 -11.76 11.47 -7.20
CA ASP A 98 -12.74 11.18 -8.26
C ASP A 98 -12.69 9.70 -8.70
#